data_AF-A0A8W8JIS4-F1
#
_entry.id   AF-A0A8W8JIS4-F1
#
_cell.length_a   1.000
_cell.length_b   1.000
_cell.length_c   1.000
_cell.angle_alpha   90.00
_cell.angle_beta   90.00
_cell.angle_gamma   90.00
#
_symmetry.space_group_name_H-M   'P 1'
#
loop_
_entity.id
_entity.type
_entity.pdbx_description
1 polymer ?
#
loop_
_entity_poly.entity_id
_entity_poly.type
_entity_poly.pdbx_seq_one_letter_code
_entity_poly.pdbx_strand_id
1 'polypeptide(L)'
;MSKLYFMVSVSFATISLALKMCPESISTVSTVNRCPSNVAEWESAAKKKSCNDLGQLQSCTAADDFVYHCVLNKDATMLLEVCAPTYLMPGKYKHNFYKNVLGTGQI
;
A
#
# COMPACT_ATOMS: atom_id res chain seq x y z
N MET A 1 -25.95 35.58 35.68
CA MET A 1 -25.16 34.35 35.89
C MET A 1 -25.72 33.27 34.98
N SER A 2 -25.33 33.30 33.71
CA SER A 2 -24.36 32.34 33.15
C SER A 2 -24.86 30.91 33.20
N LYS A 3 -25.54 30.47 32.13
CA LYS A 3 -25.18 29.24 31.40
C LYS A 3 -25.46 29.44 29.91
N LEU A 4 -24.74 30.42 29.35
CA LEU A 4 -24.47 30.55 27.91
C LEU A 4 -23.51 29.42 27.48
N TYR A 5 -23.87 28.17 27.79
CA TYR A 5 -23.04 26.97 27.59
C TYR A 5 -23.92 25.76 27.27
N PHE A 6 -24.77 25.92 26.26
CA PHE A 6 -25.27 24.76 25.51
C PHE A 6 -25.29 25.08 24.02
N MET A 7 -24.34 25.89 23.56
CA MET A 7 -24.07 26.03 22.13
C MET A 7 -23.26 24.80 21.68
N VAL A 8 -23.95 23.92 20.97
CA VAL A 8 -23.41 23.14 19.84
C VAL A 8 -22.11 22.39 20.15
N SER A 9 -22.18 21.34 20.97
CA SER A 9 -21.19 20.26 20.93
C SER A 9 -21.56 19.27 19.83
N VAL A 10 -21.63 19.74 18.58
CA VAL A 10 -21.72 18.84 17.43
C VAL A 10 -20.31 18.30 17.19
N SER A 11 -20.17 17.02 17.50
CA SER A 11 -19.11 16.09 17.12
C SER A 11 -18.35 16.49 15.86
N PHE A 12 -17.04 16.64 15.98
CA PHE A 12 -16.15 16.22 14.90
C PHE A 12 -14.91 15.63 15.54
N ALA A 13 -15.02 14.37 15.98
CA ALA A 13 -13.85 13.52 16.02
C ALA A 13 -13.30 13.57 14.59
N THR A 14 -12.21 14.31 14.39
CA THR A 14 -11.50 14.36 13.13
C THR A 14 -10.99 12.95 12.90
N ILE A 15 -11.76 12.15 12.16
CA ILE A 15 -11.30 10.88 11.62
C ILE A 15 -10.24 11.29 10.59
N SER A 16 -9.01 11.41 11.06
CA SER A 16 -7.85 11.47 10.19
C SER A 16 -7.77 10.12 9.50
N LEU A 17 -8.48 9.98 8.38
CA LEU A 17 -8.24 8.93 7.40
C LEU A 17 -6.93 9.29 6.69
N ALA A 18 -5.85 9.33 7.46
CA ALA A 18 -4.52 9.31 6.90
C ALA A 18 -4.41 7.97 6.18
N LEU A 19 -4.37 8.00 4.85
CA LEU A 19 -3.78 6.91 4.09
C LEU A 19 -2.45 6.62 4.78
N LYS A 20 -2.36 5.50 5.52
CA LYS A 20 -1.19 5.14 6.31
C LYS A 20 -0.06 4.84 5.34
N MET A 21 0.60 5.86 4.82
CA MET A 21 1.84 5.69 4.06
C MET A 21 2.84 4.98 4.96
N CYS A 22 3.53 3.98 4.43
CA CYS A 22 4.61 3.30 5.13
C CYS A 22 5.94 3.87 4.65
N PRO A 23 6.66 4.69 5.44
CA PRO A 23 7.94 5.26 5.03
C PRO A 23 8.97 4.19 4.67
N GLU A 24 8.94 3.07 5.38
CA GLU A 24 9.81 1.91 5.14
C GLU A 24 9.64 1.31 3.74
N SER A 25 8.49 1.49 3.09
CA SER A 25 8.32 1.08 1.70
C SER A 25 9.23 1.85 0.74
N ILE A 26 9.51 3.13 1.02
CA ILE A 26 10.24 4.02 0.11
C ILE A 26 11.67 3.52 -0.09
N SER A 27 12.33 3.05 0.96
CA SER A 27 13.71 2.56 0.90
C SER A 27 13.84 1.24 0.13
N THR A 28 12.73 0.51 -0.08
CA THR A 28 12.73 -0.77 -0.81
C THR A 28 12.51 -0.63 -2.31
N VAL A 29 12.20 0.58 -2.79
CA VAL A 29 11.92 0.82 -4.21
C VAL A 29 13.17 0.55 -5.05
N SER A 30 13.04 -0.27 -6.08
CA SER A 30 14.07 -0.42 -7.10
C SER A 30 13.48 -0.67 -8.48
N THR A 31 14.16 -0.18 -9.51
CA THR A 31 13.75 -0.37 -10.90
C THR A 31 14.05 -1.79 -11.37
N VAL A 32 13.13 -2.35 -12.16
CA VAL A 32 13.29 -3.66 -12.81
C VAL A 32 12.97 -3.56 -14.30
N ASN A 33 13.57 -4.45 -15.10
CA ASN A 33 13.31 -4.49 -16.54
C ASN A 33 11.98 -5.18 -16.89
N ARG A 34 11.52 -6.09 -16.02
CA ARG A 34 10.26 -6.81 -16.18
C ARG A 34 9.64 -7.13 -14.83
N CYS A 35 8.31 -7.04 -14.75
CA CYS A 35 7.57 -7.61 -13.63
C CYS A 35 7.32 -9.10 -13.87
N PRO A 36 7.17 -9.90 -12.79
CA PRO A 36 6.74 -11.28 -12.89
C PRO A 36 5.44 -11.41 -13.68
N SER A 37 5.39 -12.36 -14.62
CA SER A 37 4.25 -12.58 -15.50
C SER A 37 3.37 -13.76 -15.07
N ASN A 38 3.80 -14.52 -14.07
CA ASN A 38 3.07 -15.66 -13.52
C ASN A 38 3.40 -15.86 -12.03
N VAL A 39 2.66 -16.77 -11.37
CA VAL A 39 2.78 -17.03 -9.93
C VAL A 39 4.18 -17.51 -9.53
N ALA A 40 4.78 -18.42 -10.31
CA ALA A 40 6.12 -18.93 -10.00
C ALA A 40 7.20 -17.85 -10.09
N GLU A 41 7.11 -16.97 -11.11
CA GLU A 41 8.00 -15.81 -11.20
C GLU A 41 7.75 -14.82 -10.06
N TRP A 42 6.50 -14.64 -9.64
CA TRP A 42 6.15 -13.74 -8.56
C TRP A 42 6.70 -14.24 -7.23
N GLU A 43 6.53 -15.53 -6.93
CA GLU A 43 7.08 -16.17 -5.73
C GLU A 43 8.61 -16.08 -5.71
N SER A 44 9.26 -16.32 -6.86
CA SER A 44 10.72 -16.20 -6.97
C SER A 44 11.19 -14.76 -6.75
N ALA A 45 10.50 -13.76 -7.29
CA ALA A 45 10.85 -12.35 -7.13
C ALA A 45 10.58 -11.87 -5.69
N ALA A 46 9.44 -12.26 -5.11
CA ALA A 46 9.08 -11.95 -3.73
C ALA A 46 10.08 -12.54 -2.74
N LYS A 47 10.49 -13.80 -2.94
CA LYS A 47 11.55 -14.44 -2.14
C LYS A 47 12.88 -13.74 -2.27
N LYS A 48 13.23 -13.24 -3.47
CA LYS A 48 14.47 -12.49 -3.69
C LYS A 48 14.45 -11.11 -3.01
N LYS A 49 13.29 -10.44 -2.99
CA LYS A 49 13.13 -9.11 -2.36
C LYS A 49 13.11 -9.19 -0.83
N SER A 50 12.71 -10.33 -0.26
CA SER A 50 12.68 -10.60 1.18
C SER A 50 11.91 -9.56 2.01
N CYS A 51 10.72 -9.15 1.53
CA CYS A 51 9.91 -8.13 2.22
C CYS A 51 9.50 -8.54 3.64
N ASN A 52 9.44 -9.83 3.95
CA ASN A 52 9.09 -10.33 5.27
C ASN A 52 10.05 -9.81 6.37
N ASP A 53 11.35 -9.73 6.07
CA ASP A 53 12.35 -9.28 7.05
C ASP A 53 12.10 -7.83 7.46
N LEU A 54 11.78 -6.96 6.48
CA LEU A 54 11.42 -5.58 6.76
C LEU A 54 10.00 -5.47 7.36
N GLY A 55 9.09 -6.37 6.98
CA GLY A 55 7.75 -6.51 7.53
C GLY A 55 7.75 -6.69 9.06
N GLN A 56 8.74 -7.40 9.61
CA GLN A 56 8.91 -7.57 11.06
C GLN A 56 9.47 -6.33 11.77
N LEU A 57 10.11 -5.41 11.04
CA LEU A 57 10.76 -4.21 11.60
C LEU A 57 9.87 -2.96 11.53
N GLN A 58 9.05 -2.85 10.48
CA GLN A 58 8.12 -1.74 10.30
C GLN A 58 6.92 -1.83 11.28
N SER A 59 6.28 -0.69 11.56
CA SER A 59 5.11 -0.59 12.45
C SER A 59 3.85 -0.03 11.78
N CYS A 60 3.87 0.10 10.45
CA CYS A 60 2.78 0.66 9.65
C CYS A 60 1.65 -0.35 9.38
N THR A 61 1.95 -1.65 9.31
CA THR A 61 1.01 -2.75 9.04
C THR A 61 1.39 -4.02 9.81
N ALA A 62 0.52 -5.03 9.83
CA ALA A 62 0.91 -6.36 10.29
C ALA A 62 2.02 -6.91 9.38
N ALA A 63 3.00 -7.62 9.95
CA ALA A 63 4.17 -8.07 9.20
C ALA A 63 3.80 -8.92 7.97
N ASP A 64 2.81 -9.80 8.10
CA ASP A 64 2.30 -10.66 7.03
C ASP A 64 1.61 -9.88 5.89
N ASP A 65 1.17 -8.65 6.15
CA ASP A 65 0.56 -7.79 5.14
C ASP A 65 1.60 -6.96 4.38
N PHE A 66 2.87 -6.93 4.80
CA PHE A 66 3.94 -6.17 4.15
C PHE A 66 4.66 -7.02 3.10
N VAL A 67 4.15 -6.98 1.87
CA VAL A 67 4.50 -7.95 0.83
C VAL A 67 5.16 -7.31 -0.40
N TYR A 68 5.70 -8.17 -1.26
CA TYR A 68 6.30 -7.78 -2.53
C TYR A 68 5.25 -7.30 -3.53
N HIS A 69 5.54 -6.17 -4.16
CA HIS A 69 4.80 -5.64 -5.30
C HIS A 69 5.75 -5.29 -6.44
N CYS A 70 5.26 -5.44 -7.66
CA CYS A 70 5.88 -4.91 -8.87
C CYS A 70 4.83 -4.09 -9.62
N VAL A 71 5.13 -2.81 -9.88
CA VAL A 71 4.19 -1.80 -10.38
C VAL A 71 4.88 -0.89 -11.40
N LEU A 72 4.10 -0.14 -12.17
CA LEU A 72 4.65 0.98 -12.94
C LEU A 72 4.85 2.20 -12.04
N ASN A 73 5.83 3.05 -12.38
CA ASN A 73 5.90 4.39 -11.83
C ASN A 73 4.69 5.24 -12.26
N LYS A 74 4.59 6.45 -11.69
CA LYS A 74 3.48 7.37 -11.95
C LYS A 74 3.31 7.73 -13.44
N ASP A 75 4.41 7.80 -14.18
CA ASP A 75 4.41 8.18 -15.59
C ASP A 75 4.25 6.97 -16.53
N ALA A 76 4.12 5.75 -15.99
CA ALA A 76 4.06 4.50 -16.74
C ALA A 76 5.26 4.26 -17.69
N THR A 77 6.42 4.81 -17.35
CA THR A 77 7.66 4.72 -18.15
C THR A 77 8.63 3.67 -17.64
N MET A 78 8.52 3.25 -16.39
CA MET A 78 9.41 2.25 -15.80
C MET A 78 8.67 1.36 -14.81
N LEU A 79 9.19 0.14 -14.63
CA LEU A 79 8.70 -0.82 -13.65
C LEU A 79 9.54 -0.73 -12.38
N LEU A 80 8.85 -0.75 -11.25
CA LEU A 80 9.40 -0.65 -9.91
C LEU A 80 8.94 -1.85 -9.10
N GLU A 81 9.86 -2.47 -8.38
CA GLU A 81 9.52 -3.37 -7.30
C GLU A 81 9.65 -2.68 -5.95
N VAL A 82 8.80 -3.05 -5.01
CA VAL A 82 8.67 -2.40 -3.69
C VAL A 82 8.06 -3.36 -2.68
N CYS A 83 8.42 -3.21 -1.41
CA CYS A 83 7.72 -3.84 -0.29
C CYS A 83 6.69 -2.87 0.27
N ALA A 84 5.42 -3.25 0.33
CA ALA A 84 4.37 -2.37 0.82
C ALA A 84 3.23 -3.13 1.50
N PRO A 85 2.43 -2.46 2.35
CA PRO A 85 1.24 -3.05 2.93
C PRO A 85 0.22 -3.44 1.86
N THR A 86 -0.44 -4.57 2.08
CA THR A 86 -1.60 -4.98 1.29
C THR A 86 -2.81 -4.13 1.68
N TYR A 87 -3.02 -2.99 1.01
CA TYR A 87 -4.18 -2.15 1.33
C TYR A 87 -5.48 -2.79 0.81
N LEU A 88 -6.31 -3.25 1.74
CA LEU A 88 -7.73 -3.57 1.51
C LEU A 88 -8.53 -2.27 1.52
N MET A 89 -8.98 -1.77 0.36
CA MET A 89 -10.00 -0.72 0.35
C MET A 89 -11.36 -1.31 0.81
N PRO A 90 -12.18 -0.59 1.62
CA PRO A 90 -13.50 -1.06 2.04
C PRO A 90 -14.47 -1.07 0.86
N GLY A 91 -14.45 -2.18 0.11
CA GLY A 91 -15.25 -2.38 -1.09
C GLY A 91 -15.06 -3.78 -1.65
N LYS A 92 -15.63 -4.78 -0.97
CA LYS A 92 -16.01 -6.15 -1.41
C LYS A 92 -15.28 -6.85 -2.59
N TYR A 93 -14.00 -6.59 -2.87
CA TYR A 93 -13.23 -7.38 -3.82
C TYR A 93 -11.80 -7.56 -3.33
N LYS A 94 -11.48 -8.77 -2.84
CA LYS A 94 -10.11 -9.28 -2.67
C LYS A 94 -9.48 -9.58 -4.05
N HIS A 95 -9.44 -8.56 -4.90
CA HIS A 95 -8.76 -8.56 -6.18
C HIS A 95 -8.66 -7.10 -6.59
N ASN A 96 -7.48 -6.62 -6.96
CA ASN A 96 -7.22 -5.32 -7.58
C ASN A 96 -6.78 -4.15 -6.67
N PHE A 97 -5.66 -4.31 -5.97
CA PHE A 97 -4.75 -3.15 -5.76
C PHE A 97 -4.13 -2.68 -7.10
N TYR A 98 -4.14 -3.52 -8.14
CA TYR A 98 -3.56 -3.24 -9.46
C TYR A 98 -4.41 -2.38 -10.42
N LYS A 99 -5.69 -2.07 -10.14
CA LYS A 99 -6.53 -1.31 -11.09
C LYS A 99 -6.81 0.16 -10.73
N ASN A 100 -6.50 0.60 -9.51
CA ASN A 100 -6.86 1.94 -9.04
C ASN A 100 -5.66 2.88 -8.76
N VAL A 101 -4.43 2.41 -8.97
CA VAL A 101 -3.25 3.28 -9.12
C VAL A 101 -2.86 3.45 -10.60
N LEU A 102 -3.30 2.51 -11.45
CA LEU A 102 -3.08 2.52 -12.89
C LEU A 102 -4.38 2.08 -13.55
N GLY A 103 -5.02 3.01 -14.26
CA GLY A 103 -5.99 2.62 -15.27
C GLY A 103 -5.36 1.57 -16.18
N THR A 104 -6.11 0.50 -16.45
CA THR A 104 -5.91 -0.38 -17.60
C THR A 104 -4.48 -0.89 -17.82
N GLY A 105 -4.07 -1.91 -17.08
CA GLY A 105 -2.98 -2.81 -17.45
C GLY A 105 -3.50 -4.22 -17.65
N GLN A 106 -4.34 -4.42 -18.69
CA GLN A 106 -4.82 -5.73 -19.10
C GLN A 106 -4.85 -5.79 -20.64
N ILE A 107 -3.67 -5.75 -21.27
CA ILE A 107 -3.26 -6.40 -22.54
C ILE A 107 -1.80 -6.02 -22.83
#